data_AF-A0A564YYY3-F1
#
_entry.id   AF-A0A564YYY3-F1
#
_cell.length_a   1.000
_cell.length_b   1.000
_cell.length_c   1.000
_cell.angle_alpha   90.00
_cell.angle_beta   90.00
_cell.angle_gamma   90.00
#
_symmetry.space_group_name_H-M   'P 1'
#
loop_
_entity.id
_entity.type
_entity.pdbx_description
1 polymer ?
#
loop_
_entity_poly.entity_id
_entity_poly.type
_entity_poly.pdbx_seq_one_letter_code
_entity_poly.pdbx_strand_id
1 'polypeptide(L)'
;KDSSQISIRLSAARETNLLESLNLILSDYECYNVDRKFDQTGKACIIISPGCGVFDASRDMISFTKQRALDLGVIVDLVCLGHQPLHAVPLFVCRDLENPESPEVCIVPHWINHSYFRSSREIYALNHTETVTRINVKARKVVNLQHSMKADEEDQAVNENESHLSSHH
;
A
#
# COMPACT_ATOMS: atom_id res chain seq x y z
N LYS A 1 -17.08 -25.43 21.52
CA LYS A 1 -17.80 -24.64 20.49
C LYS A 1 -16.90 -23.45 20.20
N ASP A 2 -15.93 -23.64 19.30
CA ASP A 2 -14.87 -22.65 19.06
C ASP A 2 -15.46 -21.40 18.41
N SER A 3 -15.30 -20.27 19.08
CA SER A 3 -15.54 -18.95 18.51
C SER A 3 -14.45 -18.69 17.48
N SER A 4 -14.78 -18.82 16.20
CA SER A 4 -13.91 -18.42 15.09
C SER A 4 -13.50 -16.95 15.28
N GLN A 5 -12.22 -16.72 15.58
CA GLN A 5 -11.65 -15.38 15.67
C GLN A 5 -11.68 -14.72 14.30
N ILE A 6 -12.47 -13.65 14.18
CA ILE A 6 -12.54 -12.82 12.98
C ILE A 6 -11.40 -11.80 13.06
N SER A 7 -10.34 -12.00 12.27
CA SER A 7 -9.28 -11.00 12.10
C SER A 7 -9.61 -10.05 10.95
N ILE A 8 -9.73 -8.76 11.24
CA ILE A 8 -9.91 -7.71 10.22
C ILE A 8 -8.53 -7.16 9.85
N ARG A 9 -8.21 -7.12 8.56
CA ARG A 9 -6.99 -6.49 8.04
C ARG A 9 -7.36 -5.42 7.02
N LEU A 10 -6.76 -4.23 7.17
CA LEU A 10 -6.86 -3.17 6.17
C LEU A 10 -5.91 -3.48 5.00
N SER A 11 -6.42 -3.42 3.78
CA SER A 11 -5.61 -3.58 2.57
C SER A 11 -4.69 -2.39 2.33
N ALA A 12 -3.58 -2.63 1.65
CA ALA A 12 -2.71 -1.54 1.23
C ALA A 12 -3.33 -0.78 0.05
N ALA A 13 -2.94 0.49 -0.15
CA ALA A 13 -3.37 1.29 -1.29
C ALA A 13 -3.00 0.67 -2.67
N ARG A 14 -2.02 -0.23 -2.69
CA ARG A 14 -1.61 -0.98 -3.88
C ARG A 14 -2.62 -2.06 -4.28
N GLU A 15 -3.34 -2.62 -3.31
CA GLU A 15 -4.26 -3.76 -3.48
C GLU A 15 -5.70 -3.29 -3.70
N THR A 16 -5.89 -2.07 -4.22
CA THR A 16 -7.22 -1.49 -4.42
C THR A 16 -7.86 -2.00 -5.70
N ASN A 17 -9.18 -2.19 -5.68
CA ASN A 17 -9.99 -2.50 -6.87
C ASN A 17 -10.28 -1.23 -7.70
N LEU A 18 -9.22 -0.51 -8.07
CA LEU A 18 -9.30 0.80 -8.72
C LEU A 18 -9.96 0.69 -10.10
N LEU A 19 -9.53 -0.28 -10.91
CA LEU A 19 -10.01 -0.43 -12.28
C LEU A 19 -11.43 -0.97 -12.34
N GLU A 20 -11.82 -1.85 -11.42
CA GLU A 20 -13.21 -2.33 -11.28
C GLU A 20 -14.14 -1.17 -10.91
N SER A 21 -13.73 -0.35 -9.94
CA SER A 21 -14.49 0.84 -9.53
C SER A 21 -14.60 1.84 -10.68
N LEU A 22 -13.52 2.04 -11.44
CA LEU A 22 -13.53 2.90 -12.62
C LEU A 22 -14.45 2.34 -13.71
N ASN A 23 -14.38 1.04 -14.00
CA ASN A 23 -15.26 0.39 -14.98
C ASN A 23 -16.74 0.45 -14.59
N LEU A 24 -17.06 0.41 -13.29
CA LEU A 24 -18.41 0.62 -12.80
C LEU A 24 -18.91 2.03 -13.17
N ILE A 25 -18.08 3.05 -12.95
CA ILE A 25 -18.39 4.45 -13.31
C ILE A 25 -18.50 4.60 -14.84
N LEU A 26 -17.60 4.01 -15.61
CA LEU A 26 -17.65 4.06 -17.07
C LEU A 26 -18.91 3.41 -17.63
N SER A 27 -19.44 2.39 -16.96
CA SER A 27 -20.70 1.74 -17.35
C SER A 27 -21.91 2.67 -17.17
N ASP A 28 -21.93 3.50 -16.12
CA ASP A 28 -22.91 4.58 -15.98
C ASP A 28 -22.76 5.62 -17.10
N TYR A 29 -21.53 5.83 -17.57
CA TYR A 29 -21.25 6.83 -18.60
C TYR A 29 -21.61 6.42 -20.03
N GLU A 30 -21.75 5.11 -20.31
CA GLU A 30 -22.10 4.56 -21.63
C GLU A 30 -23.49 4.98 -22.12
N CYS A 31 -24.45 5.17 -21.22
CA CYS A 31 -25.80 5.62 -21.57
C CYS A 31 -25.90 7.14 -21.79
N TYR A 32 -24.91 7.74 -22.46
CA TYR A 32 -24.84 9.19 -22.73
C TYR A 32 -25.94 9.70 -23.69
N ASN A 33 -26.70 8.80 -24.29
CA ASN A 33 -27.80 9.08 -25.20
C ASN A 33 -29.18 9.10 -24.50
N VAL A 34 -29.28 8.59 -23.28
CA VAL A 34 -30.49 8.62 -22.46
C VAL A 34 -30.41 9.84 -21.54
N ASP A 35 -31.46 10.67 -21.51
CA ASP A 35 -31.56 11.86 -20.64
C ASP A 35 -30.40 12.85 -20.77
N ARG A 36 -29.96 13.09 -22.01
CA ARG A 36 -28.90 14.05 -22.32
C ARG A 36 -29.31 15.45 -21.87
N LYS A 37 -28.63 15.97 -20.85
CA LYS A 37 -28.70 17.38 -20.50
C LYS A 37 -27.81 18.18 -21.46
N PHE A 38 -28.37 19.16 -22.15
CA PHE A 38 -27.67 19.96 -23.15
C PHE A 38 -26.80 21.08 -22.54
N ASP A 39 -26.84 21.24 -21.21
CA ASP A 39 -26.12 22.24 -20.44
C ASP A 39 -24.74 21.77 -19.95
N GLN A 40 -24.42 20.47 -20.07
CA GLN A 40 -23.17 19.88 -19.60
C GLN A 40 -22.46 19.14 -20.73
N THR A 41 -21.16 19.43 -20.90
CA THR A 41 -20.31 18.75 -21.89
C THR A 41 -19.09 18.15 -21.22
N GLY A 42 -18.78 16.90 -21.56
CA GLY A 42 -17.64 16.17 -21.03
C GLY A 42 -17.94 15.49 -19.69
N LYS A 43 -17.24 14.39 -19.43
CA LYS A 43 -17.29 13.65 -18.16
C LYS A 43 -15.84 13.44 -17.69
N ALA A 44 -15.62 13.57 -16.39
CA ALA A 44 -14.32 13.35 -15.79
C ALA A 44 -14.47 12.49 -14.53
N CYS A 45 -13.50 11.61 -14.30
CA CYS A 45 -13.40 10.78 -13.12
C CYS A 45 -12.13 11.18 -12.35
N ILE A 46 -12.31 11.66 -11.12
CA ILE A 46 -11.20 12.00 -10.22
C ILE A 46 -11.07 10.88 -9.19
N ILE A 47 -9.89 10.27 -9.14
CA ILE A 47 -9.57 9.16 -8.25
C ILE A 47 -8.62 9.70 -7.18
N ILE A 48 -8.99 9.57 -5.91
CA ILE A 48 -8.13 9.94 -4.79
C ILE A 48 -7.57 8.67 -4.17
N SER A 49 -6.25 8.52 -4.15
CA SER A 49 -5.57 7.36 -3.58
C SER A 49 -4.69 7.74 -2.40
N PRO A 50 -4.77 7.04 -1.25
CA PRO A 50 -3.84 7.24 -0.15
C PRO A 50 -2.41 6.75 -0.46
N GLY A 51 -2.20 6.06 -1.60
CA GLY A 51 -0.92 5.53 -2.02
C GLY A 51 -0.05 6.51 -2.81
N CYS A 52 1.07 6.01 -3.33
CA CYS A 52 2.01 6.75 -4.17
C CYS A 52 1.75 6.61 -5.68
N GLY A 53 0.65 5.96 -6.09
CA GLY A 53 0.30 5.77 -7.51
C GLY A 53 0.74 4.42 -8.10
N VAL A 54 1.00 3.42 -7.26
CA VAL A 54 1.31 2.04 -7.68
C VAL A 54 0.15 1.12 -7.31
N PHE A 55 -0.33 0.33 -8.27
CA PHE A 55 -1.50 -0.53 -8.11
C PHE A 55 -1.25 -1.91 -8.71
N ASP A 56 -1.79 -2.96 -8.09
CA ASP A 56 -1.82 -4.30 -8.67
C ASP A 56 -3.08 -4.46 -9.54
N ALA A 57 -2.91 -4.97 -10.77
CA ALA A 57 -4.02 -5.20 -11.68
C ALA A 57 -3.68 -6.27 -12.73
N SER A 58 -4.69 -6.89 -13.34
CA SER A 58 -4.47 -7.77 -14.48
C SER A 58 -4.26 -6.97 -15.77
N ARG A 59 -3.44 -7.51 -16.67
CA ARG A 59 -3.12 -6.88 -17.96
C ARG A 59 -4.37 -6.64 -18.80
N ASP A 60 -5.28 -7.61 -18.82
CA ASP A 60 -6.51 -7.54 -19.60
C ASP A 60 -7.44 -6.46 -19.05
N MET A 61 -7.55 -6.33 -17.73
CA MET A 61 -8.38 -5.29 -17.12
C MET A 61 -7.85 -3.88 -17.44
N ILE A 62 -6.54 -3.67 -17.40
CA ILE A 62 -5.93 -2.39 -17.78
C ILE A 62 -6.24 -2.06 -19.25
N SER A 63 -6.10 -3.05 -20.15
CA SER A 63 -6.35 -2.85 -21.58
C SER A 63 -7.83 -2.56 -21.86
N PHE A 64 -8.73 -3.29 -21.20
CA PHE A 64 -10.17 -3.10 -21.29
C PHE A 64 -10.60 -1.71 -20.79
N THR A 65 -10.16 -1.31 -19.61
CA THR A 65 -10.48 0.01 -19.05
C THR A 65 -9.90 1.14 -19.89
N LYS A 66 -8.69 0.98 -20.43
CA LYS A 66 -8.09 1.95 -21.36
C LYS A 66 -9.00 2.18 -22.57
N GLN A 67 -9.46 1.10 -23.23
CA GLN A 67 -10.32 1.23 -24.41
C GLN A 67 -11.61 1.99 -24.04
N ARG A 68 -12.28 1.59 -22.96
CA ARG A 68 -13.54 2.25 -22.53
C ARG A 68 -13.34 3.72 -22.16
N ALA A 69 -12.28 4.05 -21.43
CA ALA A 69 -11.99 5.43 -21.05
C ALA A 69 -11.75 6.32 -22.28
N LEU A 70 -11.01 5.81 -23.28
CA LEU A 70 -10.74 6.52 -24.53
C LEU A 70 -11.97 6.63 -25.42
N ASP A 71 -12.74 5.55 -25.58
CA ASP A 71 -13.93 5.50 -26.45
C ASP A 71 -15.04 6.42 -25.93
N LEU A 72 -15.21 6.49 -24.60
CA LEU A 72 -16.17 7.39 -23.96
C LEU A 72 -15.64 8.84 -23.85
N GLY A 73 -14.36 9.08 -24.12
CA GLY A 73 -13.71 10.38 -23.96
C GLY A 73 -13.73 10.90 -22.52
N VAL A 74 -13.67 10.01 -21.53
CA VAL A 74 -13.72 10.36 -20.10
C VAL A 74 -12.31 10.71 -19.63
N ILE A 75 -12.14 11.89 -19.05
CA ILE A 75 -10.86 12.31 -18.47
C ILE A 75 -10.68 11.58 -17.13
N VAL A 76 -9.58 10.85 -16.96
CA VAL A 76 -9.24 10.18 -15.70
C VAL A 76 -8.08 10.91 -15.04
N ASP A 77 -8.27 11.39 -13.82
CA ASP A 77 -7.25 12.11 -13.04
C ASP A 77 -7.03 11.43 -11.68
N LEU A 78 -5.79 11.07 -11.39
CA LEU A 78 -5.37 10.41 -10.16
C LEU A 78 -4.66 11.40 -9.22
N VAL A 79 -5.23 11.63 -8.04
CA VAL A 79 -4.62 12.42 -6.97
C VAL A 79 -4.06 11.49 -5.91
N CYS A 80 -2.74 11.46 -5.78
CA CYS A 80 -2.05 10.66 -4.76
C CYS A 80 -1.79 11.47 -3.48
N LEU A 81 -2.18 10.92 -2.33
CA LEU A 81 -1.88 11.50 -1.01
C LEU A 81 -0.53 11.01 -0.45
N GLY A 82 0.01 9.91 -0.98
CA GLY A 82 1.35 9.44 -0.66
C GLY A 82 2.42 10.29 -1.36
N HIS A 83 3.68 10.16 -0.93
CA HIS A 83 4.78 10.88 -1.57
C HIS A 83 5.10 10.31 -2.97
N GLN A 84 5.36 11.20 -3.93
CA GLN A 84 5.79 10.83 -5.28
C GLN A 84 7.06 9.96 -5.29
N PRO A 85 7.05 8.76 -5.88
CA PRO A 85 8.22 7.91 -5.91
C PRO A 85 9.28 8.42 -6.91
N LEU A 86 10.45 7.77 -6.94
CA LEU A 86 11.54 8.06 -7.89
C LEU A 86 11.44 7.28 -9.21
N HIS A 87 10.32 6.59 -9.44
CA HIS A 87 10.00 5.87 -10.67
C HIS A 87 8.75 6.46 -11.32
N ALA A 88 8.50 6.10 -12.58
CA ALA A 88 7.35 6.58 -13.34
C ALA A 88 6.02 6.09 -12.73
N VAL A 89 5.07 7.02 -12.61
CA VAL A 89 3.72 6.80 -12.12
C VAL A 89 2.69 7.46 -13.07
N PRO A 90 1.42 7.03 -13.08
CA PRO A 90 0.86 5.89 -12.36
C PRO A 90 1.50 4.57 -12.82
N LEU A 91 1.57 3.57 -11.95
CA LEU A 91 2.19 2.29 -12.28
C LEU A 91 1.23 1.15 -11.95
N PHE A 92 0.90 0.36 -12.95
CA PHE A 92 0.22 -0.91 -12.75
C PHE A 92 1.22 -2.06 -12.78
N VAL A 93 1.20 -2.89 -11.75
CA VAL A 93 2.01 -4.11 -11.68
C VAL A 93 1.11 -5.30 -11.95
N CYS A 94 1.36 -5.93 -13.09
CA CYS A 94 0.67 -7.14 -13.52
C CYS A 94 1.49 -8.36 -13.10
N ARG A 95 0.90 -9.27 -12.33
CA ARG A 95 1.52 -10.58 -12.10
C ARG A 95 1.18 -11.48 -13.28
N ASP A 96 2.22 -11.96 -13.96
CA ASP A 96 2.09 -12.96 -15.01
C ASP A 96 2.25 -14.34 -14.37
N LEU A 97 1.15 -15.08 -14.25
CA LEU A 97 1.17 -16.42 -13.67
C LEU A 97 1.62 -17.48 -14.69
N GLU A 98 1.66 -17.15 -15.99
CA GLU A 98 2.03 -18.08 -17.05
C GLU A 98 3.53 -18.06 -17.37
N ASN A 99 4.23 -16.98 -17.01
CA ASN A 99 5.68 -16.88 -17.19
C ASN A 99 6.44 -16.78 -15.84
N PRO A 100 6.92 -17.91 -15.29
CA PRO A 100 7.68 -17.91 -14.04
C PRO A 100 9.05 -17.21 -14.13
N GLU A 101 9.58 -16.95 -15.34
CA GLU A 101 10.88 -16.25 -15.51
C GLU A 101 10.76 -14.72 -15.48
N SER A 102 9.57 -14.17 -15.75
CA SER A 102 9.29 -12.73 -15.64
C SER A 102 7.96 -12.50 -14.90
N PRO A 103 7.96 -12.64 -13.56
CA PRO A 103 6.73 -12.74 -12.78
C PRO A 103 5.90 -11.45 -12.74
N GLU A 104 6.51 -10.29 -13.05
CA GLU A 104 5.83 -8.99 -12.96
C GLU A 104 6.10 -8.11 -14.19
N VAL A 105 5.02 -7.70 -14.86
CA VAL A 105 5.05 -6.71 -15.95
C VAL A 105 4.52 -5.38 -15.43
N CYS A 106 5.34 -4.33 -15.53
CA CYS A 106 4.98 -2.98 -15.14
C CYS A 106 4.41 -2.18 -16.32
N ILE A 107 3.28 -1.52 -16.14
CA ILE A 107 2.60 -0.71 -17.17
C ILE A 107 2.38 0.71 -16.65
N VAL A 108 2.86 1.71 -17.39
CA VAL A 108 2.59 3.13 -17.12
C VAL A 108 1.47 3.59 -18.08
N PRO A 109 0.27 3.92 -17.57
CA PRO A 109 -0.85 4.33 -18.41
C PRO A 109 -0.68 5.78 -18.84
N HIS A 110 -0.64 6.03 -20.15
CA HIS A 110 -0.62 7.40 -20.70
C HIS A 110 -1.99 8.08 -20.71
N TRP A 111 -3.07 7.34 -20.45
CA TRP A 111 -4.47 7.80 -20.49
C TRP A 111 -4.98 8.27 -19.12
N ILE A 112 -4.14 8.25 -18.09
CA ILE A 112 -4.45 8.73 -16.74
C ILE A 112 -3.55 9.94 -16.45
N ASN A 113 -4.17 11.08 -16.19
CA ASN A 113 -3.48 12.21 -15.59
C ASN A 113 -3.21 11.92 -14.12
N HIS A 114 -2.14 12.48 -13.56
CA HIS A 114 -1.89 12.31 -12.14
C HIS A 114 -1.22 13.52 -11.51
N SER A 115 -1.50 13.69 -10.22
CA SER A 115 -0.95 14.75 -9.39
C SER A 115 -0.74 14.25 -7.96
N TYR A 116 0.03 15.02 -7.18
CA TYR A 116 0.34 14.71 -5.79
C TYR A 116 -0.18 15.81 -4.87
N PHE A 117 -0.92 15.41 -3.85
CA PHE A 117 -1.35 16.32 -2.81
C PHE A 117 -0.16 16.74 -1.95
N ARG A 118 -0.12 18.02 -1.60
CA ARG A 118 0.89 18.64 -0.75
C ARG A 118 0.18 19.39 0.37
N SER A 119 0.51 19.06 1.62
CA SER A 119 -0.09 19.76 2.77
C SER A 119 0.49 21.18 2.91
N SER A 120 -0.24 22.08 3.57
CA SER A 120 0.25 23.45 3.84
C SER A 120 1.58 23.45 4.59
N ARG A 121 1.79 22.49 5.51
CA ARG A 121 3.06 22.32 6.23
C ARG A 121 4.20 21.96 5.28
N GLU A 122 3.94 21.06 4.33
CA GLU A 122 4.94 20.63 3.36
C GLU A 122 5.31 21.76 2.41
N ILE A 123 4.32 22.52 1.93
CA ILE A 123 4.54 23.71 1.09
C ILE A 123 5.34 24.76 1.86
N TYR A 124 5.00 25.02 3.13
CA TYR A 124 5.72 25.97 3.97
C TYR A 124 7.18 25.58 4.15
N ALA A 125 7.45 24.30 4.47
CA ALA A 125 8.81 23.79 4.63
C ALA A 125 9.64 23.95 3.34
N LEU A 126 9.06 23.61 2.18
CA LEU A 126 9.73 23.77 0.88
C LEU A 126 10.07 25.24 0.57
N ASN A 127 9.18 26.17 0.92
CA ASN A 127 9.41 27.60 0.71
C ASN A 127 10.52 28.17 1.61
N HIS A 128 10.76 27.56 2.77
CA HIS A 128 11.78 27.99 3.74
C HIS A 128 13.04 27.12 3.70
N THR A 129 13.23 26.32 2.63
CA THR A 129 14.37 25.39 2.47
C THR A 129 14.54 24.40 3.63
N GLU A 130 13.44 24.09 4.32
CA GLU A 130 13.42 23.09 5.39
C GLU A 130 13.36 21.68 4.81
N THR A 131 14.04 20.73 5.47
CA THR A 131 14.04 19.33 5.04
C THR A 131 12.69 18.67 5.32
N VAL A 132 11.99 18.27 4.25
CA VAL A 132 10.79 17.41 4.35
C VAL A 132 11.21 15.94 4.29
N THR A 133 11.13 15.25 5.43
CA THR A 133 11.46 13.82 5.50
C THR A 133 10.36 12.97 4.85
N ARG A 134 10.68 12.32 3.73
CA ARG A 134 9.76 11.44 2.98
C ARG A 134 9.58 10.05 3.62
N ILE A 135 10.56 9.64 4.44
CA ILE A 135 10.60 8.34 5.10
C ILE A 135 10.71 8.58 6.61
N ASN A 136 9.72 8.11 7.36
CA ASN A 136 9.78 8.08 8.82
C ASN A 136 10.16 6.65 9.26
N VAL A 137 11.46 6.43 9.45
CA VAL A 137 11.94 5.16 10.01
C VAL A 137 11.67 5.19 11.51
N LYS A 138 10.63 4.48 11.98
CA LYS A 138 10.51 4.16 13.40
C LYS A 138 11.67 3.22 13.75
N ALA A 139 12.70 3.74 14.41
CA ALA A 139 13.76 2.90 14.97
C ALA A 139 13.10 1.91 15.94
N ARG A 140 13.18 0.62 15.61
CA ARG A 140 12.73 -0.45 16.52
C ARG A 140 13.70 -0.43 17.69
N LYS A 141 13.24 -0.07 18.89
CA LYS A 141 14.04 -0.23 20.12
C LYS A 141 14.40 -1.72 20.23
N VAL A 142 15.68 -2.04 20.02
CA VAL A 142 16.22 -3.35 20.38
C VAL A 142 16.24 -3.38 21.90
N VAL A 143 15.32 -4.12 22.50
CA VAL A 143 15.37 -4.40 23.93
C VAL A 143 16.53 -5.37 24.12
N ASN A 144 17.63 -4.91 24.73
CA ASN A 144 18.73 -5.77 25.13
C ASN A 144 18.21 -6.79 26.16
N LEU A 145 18.07 -8.04 25.73
CA LEU A 145 17.95 -9.19 26.62
C LEU A 145 19.33 -9.49 27.22
N GLN A 146 19.76 -8.73 28.22
CA GLN A 146 20.95 -9.03 29.03
C GLN A 146 20.56 -9.43 30.47
N HIS A 147 19.46 -10.16 30.64
CA HIS A 147 19.08 -10.67 31.98
C HIS A 147 18.62 -12.12 32.04
N SER A 148 18.94 -12.95 31.04
CA SER A 148 18.61 -14.38 31.07
C SER A 148 19.81 -15.29 30.86
N MET A 149 20.98 -14.93 31.41
CA MET A 149 22.15 -15.81 31.49
C MET A 149 22.86 -15.74 32.86
N LYS A 150 22.14 -15.32 33.91
CA LYS A 150 22.67 -15.31 35.29
C LYS A 150 21.91 -16.20 36.27
N ALA A 151 20.87 -16.90 35.79
CA ALA A 151 20.10 -17.83 36.62
C ALA A 151 20.63 -19.27 36.56
N ASP A 152 21.51 -19.60 35.61
CA ASP A 152 21.97 -20.99 35.42
C ASP A 152 23.34 -21.30 36.07
N GLU A 153 24.05 -20.29 36.60
CA GLU A 153 25.33 -20.49 37.31
C GLU A 153 25.19 -20.63 38.84
N GLU A 154 24.08 -20.19 39.45
CA GLU A 154 23.87 -20.34 40.90
C GLU A 154 23.25 -21.70 41.29
N ASP A 155 22.58 -22.39 40.37
CA ASP A 155 21.95 -23.70 40.64
C ASP A 155 22.89 -24.91 40.51
N GLN A 156 24.12 -24.74 39.97
CA GLN A 156 25.14 -25.80 39.91
C GLN A 156 26.11 -25.79 41.10
N ALA A 157 26.24 -24.68 41.83
CA ALA A 157 27.13 -24.61 43.01
C ALA A 157 26.49 -25.14 44.30
N VAL A 158 25.17 -25.35 44.33
CA VAL A 158 24.44 -25.82 45.52
C VAL A 158 24.45 -27.35 45.65
N ASN A 159 24.71 -28.10 44.56
CA ASN A 159 24.53 -29.56 44.54
C ASN A 159 25.81 -30.38 44.80
N GLU A 160 26.96 -29.76 45.09
CA GLU A 160 28.22 -30.47 45.41
C GLU A 160 28.58 -30.47 46.92
N ASN A 161 27.81 -29.82 47.79
CA ASN A 161 28.17 -29.65 49.22
C ASN A 161 27.30 -30.40 50.25
N GLU A 162 26.35 -31.26 49.86
CA GLU A 162 25.56 -32.08 50.81
C GLU A 162 25.82 -33.60 50.68
N SER A 163 27.08 -34.03 50.70
CA SER A 163 27.41 -35.47 50.86
C SER A 163 28.38 -35.81 51.99
N HIS A 164 28.66 -34.89 52.92
CA HIS A 164 29.37 -35.24 54.14
C HIS A 164 28.82 -34.53 55.39
N LEU A 165 28.52 -35.35 56.40
CA LEU A 165 28.31 -35.05 57.82
C LEU A 165 26.85 -34.93 58.33
N SER A 166 26.21 -36.09 58.51
CA SER A 166 25.14 -36.30 59.51
C SER A 166 25.72 -37.03 60.74
N SER A 167 25.47 -36.41 61.90
CA SER A 167 25.25 -36.98 63.25
C SER A 167 26.38 -37.71 64.00
N HIS A 168 27.08 -36.94 64.85
CA HIS A 168 27.32 -37.32 66.24
C HIS A 168 26.55 -36.36 67.16
N HIS A 169 25.33 -36.74 67.55
CA HIS A 169 24.90 -36.92 68.94
C HIS A 169 23.46 -37.42 69.01
#